data_AF-A0AAV6U812-F1
#
_entry.id   AF-A0AAV6U812-F1
#
_cell.length_a   1.000
_cell.length_b   1.000
_cell.length_c   1.000
_cell.angle_alpha   90.00
_cell.angle_beta   90.00
_cell.angle_gamma   90.00
#
_symmetry.space_group_name_H-M   'P 1'
#
loop_
_entity.id
_entity.type
_entity.pdbx_description
1 polymer ?
#
loop_
_entity_poly.entity_id
_entity_poly.type
_entity_poly.pdbx_seq_one_letter_code
_entity_poly.pdbx_strand_id
1 'polypeptide(L)'
;MAEKQLRSLGKSISDRRVMEFRIECRDFLKSLTIPLLEKGPLQFSIIRNFRCLIPNLMATDPETCNKSFKLCVNALSDAGKLKSKDCDAILWQYKEFSNDVAKVSSDFLNFDQSKRLDELFHQYLTFPHSYSWGNKECGYDQGSTAECPLCQAKVHDVP
;
A
#
# COMPACT_ATOMS: atom_id res chain seq x y z
N MET A 1 2.71 -12.23 32.89
CA MET A 1 2.22 -11.93 34.26
C MET A 1 1.04 -12.83 34.64
N ALA A 2 0.02 -12.99 33.77
CA ALA A 2 -1.14 -13.86 34.01
C ALA A 2 -0.82 -15.37 34.16
N GLU A 3 0.06 -15.95 33.34
CA GLU A 3 0.43 -17.38 33.46
C GLU A 3 1.13 -17.73 34.78
N LYS A 4 1.95 -16.82 35.33
CA LYS A 4 2.56 -16.97 36.65
C LYS A 4 1.52 -16.92 37.77
N GLN A 5 0.49 -16.08 37.63
CA GLN A 5 -0.59 -15.98 38.61
C GLN A 5 -1.48 -17.23 38.62
N LEU A 6 -1.77 -17.81 37.46
CA LEU A 6 -2.47 -19.10 37.33
C LEU A 6 -1.72 -20.23 38.05
N ARG A 7 -0.40 -20.35 37.86
CA ARG A 7 0.40 -21.38 38.54
C ARG A 7 0.58 -21.13 40.05
N SER A 8 0.43 -19.89 40.51
CA SER A 8 0.56 -19.51 41.94
C SER A 8 -0.68 -19.80 42.81
N LEU A 9 -1.81 -20.19 42.22
CA LEU A 9 -3.07 -20.48 42.92
C LEU A 9 -3.12 -21.84 43.67
N GLY A 10 -1.96 -22.47 43.91
CA GLY A 10 -1.82 -23.60 44.85
C GLY A 10 -2.48 -24.94 44.44
N LYS A 11 -3.10 -25.03 43.26
CA LYS A 11 -3.61 -26.29 42.69
C LYS A 11 -2.77 -26.64 41.45
N SER A 12 -2.40 -27.90 41.27
CA SER A 12 -1.72 -28.38 40.07
C SER A 12 -2.63 -28.19 38.85
N ILE A 13 -2.54 -27.04 38.20
CA ILE A 13 -3.26 -26.77 36.97
C ILE A 13 -2.67 -27.67 35.91
N SER A 14 -3.49 -28.55 35.34
CA SER A 14 -3.03 -29.44 34.28
C SER A 14 -2.60 -28.64 33.06
N ASP A 15 -1.57 -29.11 32.36
CA ASP A 15 -1.07 -28.41 31.16
C ASP A 15 -2.15 -28.25 30.08
N ARG A 16 -3.13 -29.16 30.07
CA ARG A 16 -4.35 -29.03 29.25
C ARG A 16 -5.11 -27.74 29.53
N ARG A 17 -5.35 -27.38 30.81
CA ARG A 17 -6.05 -26.14 31.18
C ARG A 17 -5.26 -24.89 30.84
N VAL A 18 -3.93 -24.95 30.95
CA VAL A 18 -3.05 -23.85 30.52
C VAL A 18 -3.14 -23.67 29.00
N MET A 19 -3.17 -24.76 28.24
CA MET A 19 -3.30 -24.71 26.78
C MET A 19 -4.67 -24.20 26.34
N GLU A 20 -5.76 -24.66 26.97
CA GLU A 20 -7.12 -24.16 26.73
C GLU A 20 -7.19 -22.64 26.97
N PHE A 21 -6.68 -22.16 28.10
CA PHE A 21 -6.62 -20.71 28.39
C PHE A 21 -5.79 -19.92 27.37
N ARG A 22 -4.68 -20.47 26.87
CA ARG A 22 -3.88 -19.82 25.82
C ARG A 22 -4.63 -19.72 24.49
N ILE A 23 -5.39 -20.75 24.13
CA ILE A 23 -6.22 -20.74 22.92
C ILE A 23 -7.33 -19.70 23.07
N GLU A 24 -8.03 -19.69 24.20
CA GLU A 24 -9.06 -18.70 24.52
C GLU A 24 -8.50 -17.27 24.50
N CYS A 25 -7.32 -17.03 25.09
CA CYS A 25 -6.67 -15.72 25.03
C CYS A 25 -6.30 -15.33 23.59
N ARG A 26 -5.79 -16.26 22.79
CA ARG A 26 -5.45 -16.01 21.39
C ARG A 26 -6.69 -15.64 20.58
N ASP A 27 -7.78 -16.36 20.78
CA ASP A 27 -9.02 -16.13 20.04
C ASP A 27 -9.72 -14.85 20.50
N PHE A 28 -9.60 -14.49 21.78
CA PHE A 28 -9.99 -13.18 22.29
C PHE A 28 -9.16 -12.04 21.69
N LEU A 29 -7.84 -12.18 21.65
CA LEU A 29 -6.97 -11.16 21.03
C LEU A 29 -7.25 -11.01 19.53
N LYS A 30 -7.52 -12.11 18.82
CA LYS A 30 -7.94 -12.06 17.41
C LYS A 30 -9.30 -11.38 17.24
N SER A 31 -10.29 -11.72 18.07
CA SER A 31 -11.63 -11.14 17.99
C SER A 31 -11.67 -9.65 18.33
N LEU A 32 -10.67 -9.15 19.07
CA LEU A 32 -10.45 -7.72 19.28
C LEU A 32 -9.69 -7.05 18.13
N THR A 33 -8.64 -7.70 17.61
CA THR A 33 -7.72 -7.08 16.65
C THR A 33 -8.32 -6.99 15.25
N ILE A 34 -9.13 -7.97 14.83
CA ILE A 34 -9.80 -7.97 13.53
C ILE A 34 -10.75 -6.77 13.39
N PRO A 35 -11.68 -6.50 14.33
CA PRO A 35 -12.52 -5.31 14.27
C PRO A 35 -11.74 -3.99 14.41
N LEU A 36 -10.60 -3.96 15.10
CA LEU A 36 -9.77 -2.75 15.19
C LEU A 36 -9.09 -2.40 13.86
N LEU A 37 -8.65 -3.41 13.11
CA LEU A 37 -8.12 -3.24 11.75
C LEU A 37 -9.23 -2.91 10.76
N GLU A 38 -10.36 -3.62 10.82
CA GLU A 38 -11.52 -3.40 9.97
C GLU A 38 -12.23 -2.07 10.23
N LYS A 39 -12.28 -1.61 11.48
CA LYS A 39 -12.84 -0.30 11.88
C LYS A 39 -11.82 0.82 11.87
N GLY A 40 -10.61 0.57 11.38
CA GLY A 40 -9.68 1.65 11.04
C GLY A 40 -10.31 2.50 9.93
N PRO A 41 -10.70 3.76 10.17
CA PRO A 41 -11.46 4.57 9.20
C PRO A 41 -10.72 4.76 7.87
N LEU A 42 -9.40 4.61 7.88
CA LEU A 42 -8.52 4.72 6.73
C LEU A 42 -8.47 3.45 5.91
N GLN A 43 -8.38 2.28 6.55
CA GLN A 43 -8.18 1.03 5.83
C GLN A 43 -9.41 0.65 5.00
N PHE A 44 -10.63 0.82 5.53
CA PHE A 44 -11.83 0.43 4.78
C PHE A 44 -12.05 1.27 3.52
N SER A 45 -11.93 2.60 3.63
CA SER A 45 -12.12 3.49 2.48
C SER A 45 -10.98 3.37 1.46
N ILE A 46 -9.73 3.34 1.92
CA ILE A 46 -8.56 3.29 1.03
C ILE A 46 -8.47 1.92 0.33
N ILE A 47 -8.62 0.80 1.05
CA ILE A 47 -8.55 -0.54 0.45
C ILE A 47 -9.65 -0.73 -0.59
N ARG A 48 -10.89 -0.30 -0.29
CA ARG A 48 -12.00 -0.39 -1.25
C ARG A 48 -11.73 0.43 -2.51
N ASN A 49 -11.07 1.57 -2.36
CA ASN A 49 -10.80 2.46 -3.48
C ASN A 49 -9.48 2.16 -4.20
N PHE A 50 -8.58 1.32 -3.65
CA PHE A 50 -7.37 0.86 -4.34
C PHE A 50 -7.63 0.02 -5.58
N ARG A 51 -8.89 -0.36 -5.83
CA ARG A 51 -9.32 -0.87 -7.14
C ARG A 51 -8.93 0.06 -8.31
N CYS A 52 -8.72 1.35 -8.04
CA CYS A 52 -8.22 2.31 -9.03
C CYS A 52 -6.79 2.01 -9.53
N LEU A 53 -6.06 1.10 -8.89
CA LEU A 53 -4.73 0.64 -9.31
C LEU A 53 -4.78 -0.70 -10.06
N ILE A 54 -5.98 -1.25 -10.31
CA ILE A 54 -6.14 -2.50 -11.07
C ILE A 54 -6.02 -2.17 -12.56
N PRO A 55 -5.00 -2.69 -13.27
CA PRO A 55 -4.70 -2.26 -14.63
C PRO A 55 -5.88 -2.40 -15.59
N ASN A 56 -6.60 -3.52 -15.52
CA ASN A 56 -7.73 -3.80 -16.40
C ASN A 56 -8.85 -2.77 -16.17
N LEU A 57 -9.12 -2.40 -14.92
CA LEU A 57 -10.11 -1.38 -14.58
C LEU A 57 -9.66 0.02 -15.03
N MET A 58 -8.37 0.32 -14.93
CA MET A 58 -7.83 1.59 -15.43
C MET A 58 -8.01 1.72 -16.95
N ALA A 59 -7.85 0.62 -17.70
CA ALA A 59 -8.07 0.61 -19.14
C ALA A 59 -9.56 0.65 -19.53
N THR A 60 -10.43 -0.06 -18.81
CA THR A 60 -11.85 -0.17 -19.18
C THR A 60 -12.75 0.93 -18.63
N ASP A 61 -12.44 1.45 -17.44
CA ASP A 61 -13.25 2.45 -16.74
C ASP A 61 -12.36 3.47 -15.98
N PRO A 62 -11.63 4.32 -16.72
CA PRO A 62 -10.72 5.30 -16.14
C PRO A 62 -11.43 6.35 -15.28
N GLU A 63 -12.67 6.72 -15.63
CA GLU A 63 -13.47 7.70 -14.87
C GLU A 63 -13.81 7.19 -13.47
N THR A 64 -14.22 5.93 -13.34
CA THR A 64 -14.45 5.32 -12.04
C THR A 64 -13.15 5.18 -11.25
N CYS A 65 -12.04 4.84 -11.91
CA CYS A 65 -10.73 4.78 -11.26
C CYS A 65 -10.29 6.15 -10.73
N ASN A 66 -10.49 7.23 -11.49
CA ASN A 66 -10.25 8.62 -11.06
C ASN A 66 -11.08 9.01 -9.83
N LYS A 67 -12.37 8.66 -9.80
CA LYS A 67 -13.25 8.90 -8.63
C LYS A 67 -12.77 8.13 -7.40
N SER A 68 -12.42 6.86 -7.56
CA SER A 68 -11.88 6.04 -6.46
C SER A 68 -10.53 6.58 -5.96
N PHE A 69 -9.63 6.98 -6.86
CA PHE A 69 -8.35 7.56 -6.47
C PHE A 69 -8.54 8.88 -5.68
N LYS A 70 -9.51 9.72 -6.07
CA LYS A 70 -9.89 10.92 -5.30
C LYS A 70 -10.32 10.60 -3.87
N LEU A 71 -11.08 9.54 -3.67
CA LEU A 71 -11.47 9.09 -2.33
C LEU A 71 -10.26 8.60 -1.52
N CYS A 72 -9.29 7.93 -2.14
CA CYS A 72 -8.03 7.57 -1.48
C CYS A 72 -7.24 8.80 -1.04
N VAL A 73 -7.07 9.78 -1.93
CA VAL A 73 -6.32 11.02 -1.62
C VAL A 73 -6.98 11.80 -0.49
N ASN A 74 -8.31 11.93 -0.51
CA ASN A 74 -9.06 12.58 0.57
C ASN A 74 -8.87 11.85 1.90
N ALA A 75 -9.03 10.52 1.91
CA ALA A 75 -8.83 9.74 3.13
C ALA A 75 -7.39 9.88 3.68
N LEU A 76 -6.38 9.86 2.80
CA LEU A 76 -4.98 10.08 3.19
C LEU A 76 -4.73 11.50 3.71
N SER A 77 -5.39 12.51 3.13
CA SER A 77 -5.33 13.90 3.60
C SER A 77 -5.98 14.06 4.98
N ASP A 78 -7.17 13.47 5.19
CA ASP A 78 -7.90 13.52 6.46
C ASP A 78 -7.10 12.85 7.60
N ALA A 79 -6.27 11.86 7.26
CA ALA A 79 -5.33 11.22 8.19
C ALA A 79 -4.01 11.96 8.40
N GLY A 80 -3.83 13.13 7.77
CA GLY A 80 -2.59 13.90 7.83
C GLY A 80 -1.40 13.20 7.16
N LYS A 81 -1.63 12.24 6.26
CA LYS A 81 -0.57 11.55 5.49
C LYS A 81 -0.20 12.29 4.22
N LEU A 82 -1.09 13.12 3.71
CA LEU A 82 -0.85 14.04 2.60
C LEU A 82 -1.07 15.48 3.05
N LYS A 83 -0.27 16.41 2.52
CA LYS A 83 -0.51 17.84 2.72
C LYS A 83 -1.61 18.26 1.75
N SER A 84 -2.60 19.00 2.25
CA SER A 84 -3.72 19.49 1.45
C SER A 84 -3.28 20.20 0.15
N LYS A 85 -2.20 20.98 0.21
CA LYS A 85 -1.62 21.67 -0.96
C LYS A 85 -1.10 20.76 -2.08
N ASP A 86 -0.76 19.50 -1.76
CA ASP A 86 -0.20 18.55 -2.71
C ASP A 86 -1.30 17.65 -3.32
N CYS A 87 -2.50 17.63 -2.73
CA CYS A 87 -3.61 16.75 -3.14
C CYS A 87 -4.05 17.02 -4.59
N ASP A 88 -4.24 18.28 -4.98
CA ASP A 88 -4.68 18.61 -6.34
C ASP A 88 -3.64 18.22 -7.40
N ALA A 89 -2.35 18.41 -7.10
CA ALA A 89 -1.26 18.00 -7.98
C ALA A 89 -1.23 16.47 -8.15
N ILE A 90 -1.41 15.72 -7.05
CA ILE A 90 -1.48 14.25 -7.08
C ILE A 90 -2.66 13.76 -7.91
N LEU A 91 -3.84 14.37 -7.74
CA LEU A 91 -5.04 14.02 -8.51
C LEU A 91 -4.86 14.31 -9.99
N TRP A 92 -4.27 15.45 -10.33
CA TRP A 92 -3.99 15.82 -11.72
C TRP A 92 -3.01 14.82 -12.38
N GLN A 93 -1.92 14.46 -11.68
CA GLN A 93 -0.94 13.51 -12.21
C GLN A 93 -1.53 12.12 -12.43
N TYR A 94 -2.36 11.64 -11.49
CA TYR A 94 -3.05 10.37 -11.68
C TYR A 94 -4.03 10.40 -12.85
N LYS A 95 -4.74 11.52 -13.05
CA LYS A 95 -5.66 11.67 -14.18
C LYS A 95 -4.93 11.62 -15.52
N GLU A 96 -3.81 12.33 -15.63
CA GLU A 96 -2.98 12.30 -16.84
C GLU A 96 -2.42 10.89 -17.08
N PHE A 97 -1.92 10.22 -16.03
CA PHE A 97 -1.47 8.84 -16.12
C PHE A 97 -2.59 7.90 -16.59
N SER A 98 -3.80 8.02 -16.04
CA SER A 98 -4.98 7.24 -16.44
C SER A 98 -5.35 7.47 -17.91
N ASN A 99 -5.24 8.71 -18.39
CA ASN A 99 -5.45 9.04 -19.81
C ASN A 99 -4.41 8.39 -20.73
N ASP A 100 -3.15 8.31 -20.30
CA ASP A 100 -2.10 7.65 -21.07
C ASP A 100 -2.25 6.13 -21.05
N VAL A 101 -2.65 5.53 -19.93
CA VAL A 101 -3.01 4.11 -19.82
C VAL A 101 -4.12 3.74 -20.80
N ALA A 102 -5.14 4.60 -20.93
CA ALA A 102 -6.23 4.38 -21.88
C ALA A 102 -5.74 4.33 -23.35
N LYS A 103 -4.60 4.98 -23.67
CA LYS A 103 -3.99 4.93 -25.01
C LYS A 103 -3.15 3.66 -25.22
N VAL A 104 -2.50 3.14 -24.17
CA VAL A 104 -1.62 1.94 -24.22
C VAL A 104 -2.38 0.67 -23.78
N SER A 105 -3.68 0.63 -24.08
CA SER A 105 -4.64 -0.27 -23.43
C SER A 105 -4.30 -1.76 -23.46
N SER A 106 -3.48 -2.28 -24.40
CA SER A 106 -3.23 -3.72 -24.52
C SER A 106 -2.57 -4.34 -23.30
N ASP A 107 -1.60 -3.66 -22.69
CA ASP A 107 -0.82 -4.20 -21.57
C ASP A 107 -1.60 -4.13 -20.25
N PHE A 108 -2.42 -3.09 -20.11
CA PHE A 108 -3.31 -2.90 -18.96
C PHE A 108 -4.58 -3.76 -19.04
N LEU A 109 -5.17 -3.90 -20.23
CA LEU A 109 -6.40 -4.68 -20.45
C LEU A 109 -6.16 -6.19 -20.26
N ASN A 110 -5.02 -6.68 -20.76
CA ASN A 110 -4.63 -8.09 -20.69
C ASN A 110 -3.75 -8.40 -19.47
N PHE A 111 -3.69 -7.50 -18.49
CA PHE A 111 -2.92 -7.73 -17.29
C PHE A 111 -3.46 -8.95 -16.53
N ASP A 112 -2.55 -9.87 -16.21
CA ASP A 112 -2.83 -11.05 -15.41
C ASP A 112 -2.45 -10.78 -13.95
N GLN A 113 -3.40 -11.04 -13.04
CA GLN A 113 -3.23 -10.84 -11.60
C GLN A 113 -2.16 -11.76 -11.00
N SER A 114 -1.72 -12.80 -11.71
CA SER A 114 -0.58 -13.63 -11.30
C SER A 114 0.77 -12.90 -11.43
N LYS A 115 0.83 -11.82 -12.20
CA LYS A 115 2.05 -11.03 -12.45
C LYS A 115 2.22 -9.91 -11.43
N ARG A 116 3.47 -9.46 -11.29
CA ARG A 116 3.87 -8.37 -10.41
C ARG A 116 3.34 -7.03 -10.93
N LEU A 117 2.38 -6.46 -10.21
CA LEU A 117 1.77 -5.17 -10.53
C LEU A 117 2.78 -4.02 -10.51
N ASP A 118 3.75 -4.08 -9.60
CA ASP A 118 4.82 -3.10 -9.46
C ASP A 118 5.78 -3.10 -10.66
N GLU A 119 6.05 -4.25 -11.27
CA GLU A 119 6.86 -4.33 -12.49
C GLU A 119 6.17 -3.64 -13.67
N LEU A 120 4.86 -3.85 -13.82
CA LEU A 120 4.06 -3.13 -14.82
C LEU A 120 4.16 -1.63 -14.56
N PHE A 121 3.79 -1.16 -13.37
CA PHE A 121 3.81 0.27 -13.08
C PHE A 121 5.21 0.90 -13.21
N HIS A 122 6.28 0.17 -12.88
CA HIS A 122 7.65 0.66 -13.06
C HIS A 122 7.94 1.05 -14.52
N GLN A 123 7.42 0.29 -15.49
CA GLN A 123 7.61 0.60 -16.92
C GLN A 123 6.91 1.88 -17.36
N TYR A 124 5.84 2.30 -16.68
CA TYR A 124 5.09 3.50 -17.09
C TYR A 124 5.37 4.72 -16.21
N LEU A 125 5.81 4.52 -14.97
CA LEU A 125 6.10 5.60 -14.02
C LEU A 125 7.55 6.08 -14.05
N THR A 126 8.49 5.27 -14.57
CA THR A 126 9.93 5.58 -14.56
C THR A 126 10.41 6.24 -15.86
N PHE A 127 9.65 6.11 -16.94
CA PHE A 127 9.99 6.75 -18.21
C PHE A 127 9.42 8.17 -18.26
N PRO A 128 10.15 9.13 -18.85
CA PRO A 128 9.89 10.56 -18.70
C PRO A 128 8.71 11.00 -19.57
N HIS A 129 7.50 10.65 -19.15
CA HIS A 129 6.33 11.47 -19.39
C HIS A 129 6.09 12.25 -18.10
N SER A 130 6.16 13.59 -18.19
CA SER A 130 5.67 14.70 -17.32
C SER A 130 5.25 14.51 -15.82
N TYR A 131 5.42 13.35 -15.20
CA TYR A 131 4.89 12.99 -13.90
C TYR A 131 5.93 13.24 -12.81
N SER A 132 5.55 13.98 -11.76
CA SER A 132 6.47 14.33 -10.66
C SER A 132 6.89 13.13 -9.77
N TRP A 133 6.32 11.95 -10.01
CA TRP A 133 6.64 10.71 -9.29
C TRP A 133 8.02 10.14 -9.66
N GLY A 134 8.49 10.41 -10.88
CA GLY A 134 9.83 10.02 -11.36
C GLY A 134 10.92 11.08 -11.16
N ASN A 135 10.52 12.32 -10.88
CA ASN A 135 11.42 13.48 -10.74
C ASN A 135 11.27 14.13 -9.35
N LYS A 136 11.28 13.33 -8.29
CA LYS A 136 11.85 13.83 -7.04
C LYS A 136 13.31 13.46 -7.09
N GLU A 137 14.10 14.38 -7.62
CA GLU A 137 15.49 14.55 -7.25
C GLU A 137 15.62 14.12 -5.79
N CYS A 138 16.40 13.06 -5.56
CA CYS A 138 17.01 12.87 -4.26
C CYS A 138 17.55 14.24 -3.87
N GLY A 139 17.11 14.79 -2.73
CA GLY A 139 17.55 16.09 -2.23
C GLY A 139 19.01 16.04 -1.78
N TYR A 140 19.91 15.73 -2.70
CA TYR A 140 21.34 15.78 -2.56
C TYR A 140 21.78 17.01 -3.34
N ASP A 141 22.14 18.05 -2.58
CA ASP A 141 22.65 19.30 -3.13
C ASP A 141 23.75 19.01 -4.15
N GLN A 142 23.68 19.73 -5.27
CA GLN A 142 24.59 19.64 -6.40
C GLN A 142 26.03 19.86 -5.92
N GLY A 143 26.81 18.78 -5.77
CA GLY A 143 28.21 18.90 -5.36
C GLY A 143 28.98 17.64 -4.97
N SER A 144 28.39 16.44 -4.96
CA SER A 144 29.17 15.21 -4.70
C SER A 144 28.54 14.00 -5.38
N THR A 145 29.18 13.52 -6.45
CA THR A 145 28.87 12.23 -7.08
C THR A 145 29.44 11.09 -6.24
N ALA A 146 28.89 10.86 -5.06
CA ALA A 146 29.16 9.66 -4.27
C ALA A 146 27.97 9.35 -3.36
N GLU A 147 27.41 8.15 -3.54
CA GLU A 147 26.61 7.41 -2.57
C GLU A 147 25.14 7.83 -2.37
N CYS A 148 24.31 7.60 -3.39
CA CYS A 148 22.89 7.29 -3.16
C CYS A 148 22.70 5.76 -3.12
N PRO A 149 22.38 5.16 -1.96
CA PRO A 149 22.26 3.70 -1.81
C PRO A 149 21.15 3.08 -2.67
N LEU A 150 20.14 3.86 -3.06
CA LEU A 150 19.03 3.41 -3.91
C LEU A 150 19.36 3.46 -5.41
N CYS A 151 20.38 4.23 -5.81
CA CYS A 151 20.84 4.31 -7.21
C CYS A 151 21.98 3.32 -7.50
N GLN A 152 22.71 2.88 -6.47
CA GLN A 152 23.82 1.92 -6.60
C GLN A 152 23.38 0.45 -6.66
N ALA A 153 22.10 0.15 -6.47
CA ALA A 153 21.55 -1.21 -6.66
C ALA A 153 21.29 -1.56 -8.14
N LYS A 154 21.60 -0.65 -9.09
CA LYS A 154 21.69 -0.98 -10.51
C LYS A 154 23.16 -1.19 -10.85
N VAL A 155 23.43 -2.28 -11.56
CA VAL A 155 24.72 -2.81 -12.04
C VAL A 155 25.38 -3.78 -11.04
N HIS A 156 25.45 -5.05 -11.46
CA HIS A 156 25.98 -6.25 -10.79
C HIS A 156 24.96 -7.08 -10.00
N ASP A 157 24.18 -7.90 -10.72
CA ASP A 157 24.40 -9.35 -10.80
C ASP A 157 23.12 -10.09 -11.20
N VAL A 158 23.08 -10.56 -12.46
CA VAL A 158 22.34 -11.76 -12.84
C VAL A 158 23.25 -12.53 -13.80
N PRO A 159 23.76 -13.72 -13.42
CA PRO A 159 24.29 -14.69 -14.37
C PRO A 159 23.22 -15.18 -15.37
#